data_AF-A0A6H0CNP1-F1
#
_entry.id   AF-A0A6H0CNP1-F1
#
_cell.length_a   1.000
_cell.length_b   1.000
_cell.length_c   1.000
_cell.angle_alpha   90.00
_cell.angle_beta   90.00
_cell.angle_gamma   90.00
#
_symmetry.space_group_name_H-M   'P 1'
#
loop_
_entity.id
_entity.type
_entity.pdbx_description
1 polymer ?
#
loop_
_entity_poly.entity_id
_entity_poly.type
_entity_poly.pdbx_seq_one_letter_code
_entity_poly.pdbx_strand_id
1 'polypeptide(L)' 'MTLATAVASCLVCDTEFEVRDDWEKGEITECAACGQEHEVVEKTPAGVRLDLAPEVEEDWGE' A
#
# COMPACT_ATOMS: atom_id res chain seq x y z
N MET A 1 -8.60 -18.48 -13.59
CA MET A 1 -7.40 -17.65 -13.46
C MET A 1 -7.14 -17.56 -11.98
N THR A 2 -6.14 -18.27 -11.48
CA THR A 2 -5.86 -18.34 -10.05
C THR A 2 -5.09 -17.07 -9.69
N LEU A 3 -5.80 -16.09 -9.12
CA LEU A 3 -5.21 -14.86 -8.62
C LEU A 3 -4.41 -15.24 -7.38
N ALA A 4 -3.09 -15.16 -7.49
CA ALA A 4 -2.24 -15.19 -6.31
C ALA A 4 -2.53 -13.90 -5.54
N THR A 5 -3.31 -13.99 -4.46
CA THR A 5 -3.46 -12.90 -3.51
C THR A 5 -2.10 -12.69 -2.87
N ALA A 6 -1.35 -11.70 -3.36
CA ALA A 6 -0.15 -11.25 -2.69
C ALA A 6 -0.55 -10.76 -1.29
N VAL A 7 0.08 -11.28 -0.25
CA VAL A 7 -0.11 -10.79 1.13
C VAL A 7 0.92 -9.70 1.36
N ALA A 8 0.44 -8.45 1.44
CA ALA A 8 1.24 -7.34 1.95
C ALA A 8 0.95 -7.16 3.44
N SER A 9 1.88 -6.59 4.20
CA SER A 9 1.72 -6.34 5.63
C SER A 9 2.05 -4.90 5.96
N CYS A 10 1.33 -4.35 6.94
CA CYS A 10 1.61 -3.04 7.50
C CYS A 10 3.01 -2.98 8.08
N LEU A 11 3.78 -1.95 7.68
CA LEU A 11 5.17 -1.75 8.12
C LEU A 11 5.29 -1.26 9.58
N VAL A 12 4.15 -0.98 10.23
CA VAL A 12 4.08 -0.42 11.60
C VAL A 12 3.50 -1.40 12.61
N CYS A 13 2.43 -2.10 12.26
CA CYS A 13 1.70 -2.97 13.19
C CYS A 13 1.59 -4.43 12.73
N ASP A 14 2.27 -4.80 11.64
CA ASP A 14 2.32 -6.15 11.07
C ASP A 14 0.94 -6.73 10.65
N THR A 15 -0.11 -5.91 10.62
CA THR A 15 -1.44 -6.34 10.15
C THR A 15 -1.40 -6.62 8.65
N GLU A 16 -2.00 -7.74 8.23
CA GLU A 16 -2.10 -8.11 6.82
C GLU A 16 -3.04 -7.17 6.05
N PHE A 17 -2.62 -6.77 4.85
CA PHE A 17 -3.43 -6.04 3.89
C PHE A 17 -4.20 -6.99 2.98
N GLU A 18 -5.47 -6.66 2.76
CA GLU A 18 -6.25 -7.23 1.66
C GLU A 18 -5.84 -6.57 0.35
N VAL A 19 -4.82 -7.13 -0.31
CA VAL A 19 -4.34 -6.61 -1.59
C VAL A 19 -5.41 -6.75 -2.66
N ARG A 20 -5.81 -5.63 -3.25
CA ARG A 20 -6.79 -5.58 -4.32
C ARG A 20 -6.14 -5.68 -5.69
N ASP A 21 -6.88 -6.17 -6.67
CA ASP A 21 -6.43 -6.22 -8.07
C ASP A 21 -6.35 -4.82 -8.71
N ASP A 22 -7.14 -3.85 -8.21
CA ASP A 22 -7.16 -2.48 -8.72
C ASP A 22 -6.02 -1.59 -8.20
N TRP A 23 -5.19 -2.08 -7.27
CA TRP A 23 -4.05 -1.32 -6.76
C TRP A 23 -3.02 -1.03 -7.84
N GLU A 24 -2.62 0.22 -7.96
CA GLU A 24 -1.61 0.70 -8.89
C GLU A 24 -0.39 1.26 -8.17
N LYS A 25 0.76 1.30 -8.87
CA LYS A 25 1.96 1.95 -8.33
C LYS A 25 1.68 3.45 -8.10
N GLY A 26 2.01 3.95 -6.92
CA GLY A 26 1.75 5.32 -6.47
C GLY A 26 0.41 5.50 -5.77
N GLU A 27 -0.39 4.43 -5.63
CA GLU A 27 -1.62 4.47 -4.85
C GLU A 27 -1.30 4.55 -3.35
N ILE A 28 -2.02 5.41 -2.63
CA ILE A 28 -1.98 5.50 -1.17
C ILE A 28 -3.10 4.62 -0.58
N THR A 29 -2.73 3.75 0.35
CA THR A 29 -3.63 2.88 1.10
C THR A 29 -3.42 3.02 2.60
N GLU A 30 -4.50 2.94 3.37
CA GLU A 30 -4.47 3.09 4.83
C GLU A 30 -4.62 1.73 5.51
N CYS A 31 -3.81 1.47 6.53
CA CYS A 31 -3.95 0.30 7.38
C CYS A 31 -5.19 0.44 8.29
N ALA A 32 -6.19 -0.42 8.11
CA ALA A 32 -7.42 -0.41 8.91
C ALA A 32 -7.22 -0.66 10.42
N ALA A 33 -6.08 -1.22 10.85
CA ALA A 33 -5.79 -1.51 12.25
C ALA A 33 -5.14 -0.34 13.01
N CYS A 34 -4.22 0.39 12.37
CA CYS A 34 -3.44 1.43 13.03
C CYS A 34 -3.55 2.83 12.39
N GLY A 35 -4.24 2.94 11.24
CA GLY A 35 -4.40 4.19 10.51
C GLY A 35 -3.14 4.67 9.77
N GLN A 36 -2.09 3.84 9.65
CA GLN A 36 -0.88 4.23 8.92
C GLN A 36 -1.12 4.18 7.42
N GLU A 37 -0.82 5.28 6.74
CA GLU A 37 -0.82 5.37 5.28
C GLU A 37 0.46 4.76 4.67
N HIS A 38 0.29 4.02 3.60
CA HIS A 38 1.34 3.33 2.84
C HIS A 38 1.18 3.64 1.36
N GLU A 39 2.29 3.79 0.64
CA GLU A 39 2.30 3.91 -0.82
C GLU A 39 2.63 2.56 -1.46
N VAL A 40 1.89 2.20 -2.50
CA VAL A 40 2.22 1.06 -3.37
C VAL A 40 3.41 1.43 -4.25
N VAL A 41 4.62 1.03 -3.85
CA VAL A 41 5.84 1.31 -4.63
C VAL A 41 6.07 0.32 -5.78
N GLU A 42 5.46 -0.87 -5.70
CA GLU A 42 5.52 -1.89 -6.75
C GLU A 42 4.27 -2.80 -6.73
N LYS A 43 3.69 -3.03 -7.92
CA LYS A 43 2.63 -4.01 -8.16
C LYS A 43 3.04 -4.95 -9.29
N THR A 44 3.11 -6.24 -9.00
CA THR A 44 3.39 -7.29 -10.00
C THR A 44 2.43 -8.47 -9.82
N PRO A 45 2.35 -9.40 -10.79
CA PRO A 45 1.61 -10.65 -10.60
C PRO A 45 2.14 -11.52 -9.43
N ALA A 46 3.37 -11.27 -8.96
CA ALA A 46 4.00 -12.03 -7.89
C ALA A 46 3.80 -11.42 -6.50
N GLY A 47 3.38 -10.15 -6.40
CA GLY A 47 3.46 -9.42 -5.15
C GLY A 47 3.02 -7.97 -5.22
N VAL A 48 2.79 -7.40 -4.04
CA VAL A 48 2.75 -5.95 -3.82
C VAL A 48 3.85 -5.59 -2.83
N ARG A 49 4.54 -4.49 -3.11
CA ARG A 49 5.47 -3.87 -2.17
C ARG A 49 4.91 -2.52 -1.73
N LEU A 50 4.90 -2.33 -0.43
CA LEU A 50 4.50 -1.09 0.23
C LEU A 50 5.72 -0.36 0.77
N ASP A 51 5.64 0.96 0.81
CA ASP A 51 6.49 1.84 1.61
C ASP A 51 5.60 2.76 2.45
N LEU A 52 6.17 3.48 3.41
CA LEU A 52 5.41 4.50 4.14
C LEU A 52 5.01 5.61 3.17
N ALA A 53 3.74 6.03 3.21
CA ALA A 53 3.29 7.15 2.39
C ALA A 53 4.10 8.40 2.76
N PRO A 54 4.51 9.23 1.79
CA PRO A 54 5.20 10.48 2.09
C PRO A 54 4.28 11.38 2.91
N GLU A 55 4.84 12.07 3.91
CA GLU A 55 4.11 13.14 4.58
C GLU A 55 3.77 14.21 3.53
N VAL A 56 2.52 14.70 3.54
CA VAL A 56 2.11 15.80 2.68
C VAL A 56 2.95 17.01 3.08
N GLU A 57 3.99 17.32 2.30
CA GLU A 57 4.67 18.61 2.41
C GLU A 57 3.63 19.69 2.12
N GLU A 58 3.54 20.74 2.94
CA GLU A 58 2.57 21.84 2.75
C GLU A 58 2.90 22.74 1.54
N ASP A 59 3.37 22.15 0.45
CA ASP A 59 3.71 22.77 -0.84
C ASP A 59 2.94 22.11 -1.99
N TRP A 60 1.95 21.25 -1.70
CA TRP A 60 0.96 20.77 -2.66
C TRP A 60 0.03 21.94 -3.06
N GLY A 61 0.57 22.92 -3.79
CA GLY A 61 -0.20 23.99 -4.42
C GLY A 61 0.33 25.41 -4.18
N GLU A 62 1.44 25.75 -4.85
CA GLU A 62 1.53 27.05 -5.56
C GLU A 62 1.55 26.82 -7.09
#